data_AF-A0A0R0LQW2-F1
#
_entry.id   AF-A0A0R0LQW2-F1
#
_cell.length_a   1.000
_cell.length_b   1.000
_cell.length_c   1.000
_cell.angle_alpha   90.00
_cell.angle_beta   90.00
_cell.angle_gamma   90.00
#
_symmetry.space_group_name_H-M   'P 1'
#
loop_
_entity.id
_entity.type
_entity.pdbx_description
1 polymer ?
#
loop_
_entity_poly.entity_id
_entity_poly.type
_entity_poly.pdbx_seq_one_letter_code
_entity_poly.pdbx_strand_id
1 'polypeptide(L)'
;MLVCNNNKCNEKITGTIILTECEHIFCSKCITLVAGVKFCLFCKRKFPKSNEKNLGFIIKNLKEVKEGISIDLKGLTFLEIWELVGESFQFYDTQIKLSEMITNDRLKRLTEIIKNFNKYKNNYTIQNEQLKEENEQLKEENIKLIEQNETYKNRICELSRIIYEEDIRNKHC
;
A
#
# COMPACT_ATOMS: atom_id res chain seq x y z
N MET A 1 17.52 5.67 -14.47
CA MET A 1 16.50 6.66 -14.04
C MET A 1 16.81 7.08 -12.62
N LEU A 2 17.07 8.37 -12.38
CA LEU A 2 17.57 8.88 -11.08
C LEU A 2 16.47 8.95 -10.01
N VAL A 3 16.83 8.71 -8.75
CA VAL A 3 15.91 8.73 -7.61
C VAL A 3 16.41 9.72 -6.56
N CYS A 4 15.49 10.36 -5.85
CA CYS A 4 15.82 11.25 -4.74
C CYS A 4 16.59 10.50 -3.64
N ASN A 5 17.74 11.01 -3.20
CA ASN A 5 18.55 10.45 -2.12
C ASN A 5 17.98 10.75 -0.71
N ASN A 6 16.80 11.35 -0.58
CA ASN A 6 16.12 11.37 0.71
C ASN A 6 15.44 10.01 0.92
N ASN A 7 15.88 9.22 1.90
CA ASN A 7 15.33 7.89 2.19
C ASN A 7 13.82 7.89 2.50
N LYS A 8 13.24 9.05 2.85
CA LYS A 8 11.78 9.21 3.05
C LYS A 8 11.03 9.60 1.77
N CYS A 9 11.74 9.85 0.68
CA CYS A 9 11.21 10.31 -0.59
C CYS A 9 11.48 9.27 -1.69
N ASN A 10 10.41 8.75 -2.28
CA ASN A 10 10.49 7.75 -3.35
C ASN A 10 10.28 8.36 -4.74
N GLU A 11 10.51 9.68 -4.88
CA GLU A 11 10.22 10.39 -6.11
C GLU A 11 11.28 10.09 -7.17
N LYS A 12 10.81 9.57 -8.32
CA LYS A 12 11.61 9.44 -9.53
C LYS A 12 11.86 10.84 -10.06
N ILE A 13 13.11 11.15 -10.38
CA ILE A 13 13.46 12.48 -10.79
C ILE A 13 13.32 12.61 -12.31
N THR A 14 12.45 13.53 -12.74
CA THR A 14 12.13 13.78 -14.16
C THR A 14 12.23 15.25 -14.56
N GLY A 15 12.70 16.12 -13.66
CA GLY A 15 12.68 17.58 -13.82
C GLY A 15 13.92 18.25 -13.25
N THR A 16 13.73 19.20 -12.32
CA THR A 16 14.85 19.88 -11.66
C THR A 16 15.45 19.00 -10.58
N ILE A 17 16.77 18.80 -10.64
CA ILE A 17 17.56 18.18 -9.57
C ILE A 17 18.46 19.18 -8.91
N ILE A 18 18.80 18.85 -7.66
CA ILE A 18 19.86 19.54 -6.96
C ILE A 18 20.86 18.50 -6.52
N LEU A 19 22.05 18.59 -7.10
CA LEU A 19 23.21 17.80 -6.74
C LEU A 19 23.98 18.56 -5.68
N THR A 20 23.95 18.06 -4.45
CA THR A 20 24.69 18.66 -3.34
C THR A 20 26.20 18.48 -3.50
N GLU A 21 27.00 19.28 -2.80
CA GLU A 21 28.47 19.17 -2.79
C GLU A 21 28.98 17.81 -2.28
N CYS A 22 28.13 17.06 -1.58
CA CYS A 22 28.42 15.68 -1.17
C CYS A 22 27.85 14.63 -2.14
N GLU A 23 27.62 15.01 -3.39
CA GLU A 23 27.19 14.15 -4.51
C GLU A 23 25.83 13.45 -4.35
N HIS A 24 25.03 13.88 -3.38
CA HIS A 24 23.65 13.39 -3.21
C HIS A 24 22.68 14.27 -3.98
N ILE A 25 21.75 13.63 -4.69
CA ILE A 25 20.73 14.28 -5.50
C ILE A 25 19.39 14.31 -4.77
N PHE A 26 18.74 15.47 -4.75
CA PHE A 26 17.41 15.63 -4.18
C PHE A 26 16.42 16.15 -5.22
N CYS A 27 15.16 15.70 -5.12
CA CYS A 27 14.07 16.29 -5.89
C CYS A 27 13.76 17.71 -5.39
N SER A 28 13.08 18.50 -6.23
CA SER A 28 12.66 19.86 -5.91
C SER A 28 11.81 20.00 -4.64
N LYS A 29 11.15 18.93 -4.17
CA LYS A 29 10.40 18.93 -2.91
C LYS A 29 11.29 18.70 -1.70
N CYS A 30 12.33 17.87 -1.84
CA CYS A 30 13.22 17.55 -0.73
C CYS A 30 14.25 18.64 -0.48
N ILE A 31 14.55 19.50 -1.46
CA ILE A 31 15.51 20.58 -1.25
C ILE A 31 15.02 21.62 -0.24
N THR A 32 13.73 21.95 -0.20
CA THR A 32 13.22 22.94 0.77
C THR A 32 13.47 22.46 2.20
N LEU A 33 13.38 21.15 2.44
CA LEU A 33 13.77 20.52 3.70
C LEU A 33 15.28 20.61 3.94
N VAL A 34 16.10 20.27 2.94
CA VAL A 34 17.58 20.34 3.00
C VAL A 34 18.08 21.77 3.30
N ALA A 35 17.46 22.77 2.66
CA ALA A 35 17.76 24.19 2.84
C ALA A 35 17.47 24.67 4.26
N GLY A 36 16.39 24.15 4.88
CA GLY A 36 16.05 24.46 6.26
C GLY A 36 17.01 23.82 7.28
N VAL A 37 17.56 22.63 6.99
CA VAL A 37 18.36 21.87 7.97
C VAL A 37 19.87 22.04 7.85
N LYS A 38 20.39 22.66 6.77
CA LYS A 38 21.83 22.92 6.55
C LYS A 38 22.74 21.67 6.59
N PHE A 39 22.18 20.49 6.34
CA PHE A 39 22.93 19.24 6.19
C PHE A 39 22.29 18.33 5.14
N CYS A 40 23.09 17.41 4.58
CA CYS A 40 22.62 16.43 3.63
C CYS A 40 21.67 15.43 4.30
N LEU A 41 20.43 15.31 3.78
CA LEU A 41 19.45 14.38 4.34
C LEU A 41 19.86 12.91 4.21
N PHE A 42 20.80 12.60 3.31
CA PHE A 42 21.35 11.26 3.12
C PHE A 42 22.55 10.99 4.04
N CYS A 43 23.72 11.59 3.75
CA CYS A 43 24.97 11.30 4.48
C CYS A 43 25.17 12.12 5.77
N LYS A 44 24.24 13.02 6.10
CA LYS A 44 24.28 13.89 7.29
C LYS A 44 25.47 14.86 7.37
N ARG A 45 26.27 14.98 6.31
CA ARG A 45 27.33 15.99 6.20
C ARG A 45 26.72 17.40 6.26
N LYS A 46 27.27 18.27 7.12
CA LYS A 46 26.87 19.69 7.18
C LYS A 46 27.39 20.42 5.94
N PHE A 47 26.57 21.30 5.37
CA PHE A 47 27.03 22.16 4.29
C PHE A 47 27.88 23.31 4.84
N PRO A 48 28.92 23.75 4.11
CA PRO A 48 29.74 24.87 4.52
C PRO A 48 28.88 26.14 4.68
N LYS A 49 29.14 26.91 5.75
CA LYS A 49 28.38 28.14 6.09
C LYS A 49 28.54 29.26 5.06
N SER A 50 29.53 29.20 4.17
CA SER A 50 30.00 30.34 3.38
C SER A 50 29.16 30.67 2.15
N ASN A 51 28.15 29.88 1.78
CA ASN A 51 27.18 30.27 0.76
C ASN A 51 25.83 29.58 0.98
N GLU A 52 24.93 30.21 1.74
CA GLU A 52 23.54 29.75 1.91
C GLU A 52 22.76 29.61 0.58
N LYS A 53 23.31 30.15 -0.52
CA LYS A 53 22.77 30.05 -1.88
C LYS A 53 23.32 28.86 -2.70
N ASN A 54 24.41 28.22 -2.28
CA ASN A 54 25.03 27.10 -3.00
C ASN A 54 24.87 25.80 -2.20
N LEU A 55 23.63 25.34 -1.99
CA LEU A 55 23.37 24.00 -1.44
C LEU A 55 23.78 22.87 -2.42
N GLY A 56 24.04 23.22 -3.68
CA GLY A 56 24.36 22.31 -4.75
C GLY A 56 24.12 22.91 -6.14
N PHE A 57 24.43 22.14 -7.17
CA PHE A 57 24.15 22.49 -8.56
C PHE A 57 22.68 22.22 -8.87
N ILE A 58 21.95 23.24 -9.32
CA ILE A 58 20.57 23.09 -9.79
C ILE A 58 20.61 22.74 -11.27
N ILE A 59 20.34 21.48 -11.61
CA ILE A 59 20.22 21.05 -13.00
C ILE A 59 18.73 21.05 -13.34
N LYS A 60 18.32 21.94 -14.24
CA LYS A 60 16.94 22.02 -14.75
C LYS A 60 16.83 21.18 -16.02
N ASN A 61 15.63 20.69 -16.31
CA ASN A 61 15.28 20.03 -17.57
C ASN A 61 16.14 18.81 -17.96
N LEU A 62 16.21 17.81 -17.07
CA LEU A 62 16.82 16.49 -17.36
C LEU A 62 16.30 15.79 -18.63
N LYS A 63 15.14 16.20 -19.16
CA LYS A 63 14.53 15.63 -20.36
C LYS A 63 15.29 15.92 -21.66
N GLU A 64 16.19 16.91 -21.66
CA GLU A 64 16.91 17.34 -22.88
C GLU A 64 18.35 16.82 -22.96
N VAL A 65 18.82 16.05 -21.98
CA VAL A 65 20.12 15.38 -22.06
C VAL A 65 20.00 14.22 -23.05
N LYS A 66 20.17 14.55 -24.34
CA LYS A 66 20.38 13.56 -25.40
C LYS A 66 21.56 12.67 -25.01
N GLU A 67 21.44 11.39 -25.29
CA GLU A 67 22.47 10.38 -25.02
C GLU A 67 23.85 10.88 -25.46
N GLY A 68 24.80 10.91 -24.52
CA GLY A 68 26.19 11.28 -24.78
C GLY A 68 26.46 12.78 -24.84
N ILE A 69 26.39 13.49 -23.70
CA ILE A 69 27.17 14.73 -23.56
C ILE A 69 28.64 14.30 -23.43
N SER A 70 29.36 14.29 -24.55
CA SER A 70 30.82 14.26 -24.56
C SER A 70 31.31 15.61 -24.03
N ILE A 71 31.77 15.65 -22.78
CA ILE A 71 32.50 16.79 -22.26
C ILE A 71 33.95 16.60 -22.70
N ASP A 72 34.44 17.53 -23.52
CA ASP A 72 35.83 17.56 -23.97
C ASP A 72 36.71 17.94 -22.76
N LEU A 73 37.30 16.95 -22.07
CA LEU A 73 38.07 17.12 -20.83
C LEU A 73 39.49 17.67 -21.09
N LYS A 74 39.59 18.75 -21.88
CA LYS A 74 40.87 19.40 -22.18
C LYS A 74 41.37 20.18 -20.97
N GLY A 75 42.64 19.96 -20.60
CA GLY A 75 43.32 20.65 -19.51
C GLY A 75 43.32 19.91 -18.17
N LEU A 76 42.71 18.72 -18.09
CA LEU A 76 42.81 17.83 -16.93
C LEU A 76 43.93 16.79 -17.13
N THR A 77 44.62 16.48 -16.04
CA THR A 77 45.57 15.37 -15.97
C THR A 77 44.83 14.03 -15.95
N PHE A 78 45.53 12.95 -16.32
CA PHE A 78 44.97 11.60 -16.27
C PHE A 78 44.44 11.23 -14.88
N LEU A 79 45.12 11.66 -13.82
CA LEU A 79 44.71 11.37 -12.44
C LEU A 79 43.35 12.03 -12.12
N GLU A 80 43.18 13.30 -12.49
CA GLU A 80 41.91 14.02 -12.30
C GLU A 80 40.77 13.39 -13.10
N ILE A 81 41.05 12.93 -14.32
CA ILE A 81 40.06 12.20 -15.14
C ILE A 81 39.68 10.89 -14.44
N TRP A 82 40.66 10.16 -13.90
CA TRP A 82 40.43 8.89 -13.21
C TRP A 82 39.60 9.06 -11.93
N GLU A 83 39.87 10.11 -11.16
CA GLU A 83 39.09 10.47 -9.96
C GLU A 83 37.63 10.77 -10.31
N LEU A 84 37.38 11.60 -11.34
CA LEU A 84 36.02 11.93 -11.80
C LEU A 84 35.24 10.69 -12.28
N VAL A 85 35.92 9.76 -12.95
CA VAL A 85 35.33 8.49 -13.37
C VAL A 85 35.00 7.63 -12.15
N GLY A 86 35.88 7.57 -11.15
CA GLY A 86 35.66 6.87 -9.89
C GLY A 86 34.44 7.39 -9.12
N GLU A 87 34.35 8.72 -8.96
CA GLU A 87 33.21 9.40 -8.34
C GLU A 87 31.90 9.09 -9.08
N SER A 88 31.94 9.12 -10.42
CA SER A 88 30.79 8.77 -11.25
C SER A 88 30.32 7.33 -11.02
N PHE A 89 31.25 6.36 -10.96
CA PHE A 89 30.89 4.97 -10.65
C PHE A 89 30.30 4.82 -9.25
N GLN A 90 30.89 5.46 -8.25
CA GLN A 90 30.40 5.44 -6.87
C GLN A 90 28.99 6.05 -6.76
N PHE A 91 28.74 7.13 -7.52
CA PHE A 91 27.42 7.72 -7.63
C PHE A 91 26.39 6.72 -8.19
N TYR A 92 26.70 6.04 -9.31
CA TYR A 92 25.79 5.06 -9.91
C TYR A 92 25.56 3.83 -9.02
N ASP A 93 26.59 3.30 -8.38
CA ASP A 93 26.48 2.19 -7.41
C ASP A 93 25.55 2.57 -6.25
N THR A 94 25.69 3.79 -5.73
CA THR A 94 24.81 4.31 -4.67
C THR A 94 23.36 4.41 -5.14
N GLN A 95 23.10 4.84 -6.39
CA GLN A 95 21.75 4.89 -6.95
C GLN A 95 21.13 3.48 -7.09
N ILE A 96 21.92 2.49 -7.51
CA ILE A 96 21.47 1.10 -7.63
C ILE A 96 21.08 0.56 -6.25
N LYS A 97 21.97 0.67 -5.26
CA LYS A 97 21.69 0.22 -3.87
C LYS A 97 20.45 0.86 -3.28
N LEU A 98 20.26 2.16 -3.52
CA LEU A 98 19.08 2.88 -3.03
C LEU A 98 17.80 2.37 -3.69
N SER A 99 17.84 2.12 -5.00
CA SER A 99 16.72 1.54 -5.75
C SER A 99 16.36 0.13 -5.26
N GLU A 100 17.35 -0.70 -4.98
CA GLU A 100 17.16 -2.05 -4.42
C GLU A 100 16.54 -2.00 -3.02
N MET A 101 17.03 -1.11 -2.14
CA MET A 101 16.47 -0.93 -0.80
C MET A 101 14.99 -0.52 -0.84
N ILE A 102 14.64 0.46 -1.68
CA ILE A 102 13.25 0.91 -1.85
C ILE A 102 12.38 -0.23 -2.40
N THR A 103 12.89 -0.99 -3.37
CA THR A 103 12.16 -2.10 -3.98
C THR A 103 11.91 -3.22 -2.96
N ASN A 104 12.93 -3.57 -2.17
CA ASN A 104 12.82 -4.58 -1.12
C ASN A 104 11.85 -4.15 0.00
N ASP A 105 11.86 -2.89 0.42
CA ASP A 105 10.89 -2.38 1.40
C ASP A 105 9.44 -2.48 0.88
N ARG A 106 9.22 -2.10 -0.39
CA ARG A 106 7.91 -2.23 -1.04
C ARG A 106 7.46 -3.68 -1.16
N LEU A 107 8.36 -4.58 -1.54
CA LEU A 107 8.07 -6.01 -1.61
C LEU A 107 7.68 -6.56 -0.23
N LYS A 108 8.41 -6.22 0.84
CA LYS A 108 8.06 -6.63 2.21
C LYS A 108 6.65 -6.18 2.59
N ARG A 109 6.32 -4.90 2.36
CA ARG A 109 4.97 -4.37 2.64
C ARG A 109 3.90 -5.09 1.83
N LEU A 110 4.12 -5.34 0.54
CA LEU A 110 3.20 -6.08 -0.31
C LEU A 110 3.01 -7.51 0.17
N THR A 111 4.07 -8.20 0.57
CA THR A 111 4.01 -9.55 1.14
C THR A 111 3.16 -9.58 2.42
N GLU A 112 3.33 -8.58 3.29
CA GLU A 112 2.55 -8.48 4.53
C GLU A 112 1.07 -8.21 4.26
N ILE A 113 0.77 -7.33 3.30
CA ILE A 113 -0.60 -7.08 2.83
C ILE A 113 -1.23 -8.39 2.31
N ILE A 114 -0.53 -9.14 1.45
CA ILE A 114 -1.03 -10.42 0.90
C ILE A 114 -1.30 -11.43 2.02
N LYS A 115 -0.41 -11.54 3.02
CA LYS A 115 -0.62 -12.41 4.19
C LYS A 115 -1.89 -12.03 4.94
N ASN A 116 -2.12 -10.75 5.17
CA ASN A 116 -3.32 -10.26 5.85
C ASN A 116 -4.58 -10.54 5.02
N PHE A 117 -4.56 -10.29 3.70
CA PHE A 117 -5.68 -10.64 2.81
C PHE A 117 -6.02 -12.12 2.85
N ASN A 118 -5.03 -13.01 2.82
CA ASN A 118 -5.25 -14.45 2.93
C ASN A 118 -5.86 -14.85 4.28
N LYS A 119 -5.41 -14.21 5.37
CA LYS A 119 -6.01 -14.43 6.70
C LYS A 119 -7.48 -14.03 6.73
N TYR A 120 -7.83 -12.85 6.20
CA TYR A 120 -9.22 -12.41 6.13
C TYR A 120 -10.06 -13.32 5.24
N LYS A 121 -9.54 -13.71 4.07
CA LYS A 121 -10.23 -14.63 3.16
C LYS A 121 -10.57 -15.93 3.87
N ASN A 122 -9.62 -16.55 4.58
CA ASN A 122 -9.88 -17.78 5.31
C ASN A 122 -10.93 -17.61 6.41
N ASN A 123 -10.87 -16.51 7.17
CA ASN A 123 -11.88 -16.20 8.18
C ASN A 123 -13.28 -16.05 7.58
N TYR A 124 -13.41 -15.34 6.45
CA TYR A 124 -14.68 -15.18 5.76
C TYR A 124 -15.21 -16.50 5.19
N THR A 125 -14.33 -17.38 4.70
CA THR A 125 -14.72 -18.72 4.25
C THR A 125 -15.33 -19.52 5.40
N ILE A 126 -14.64 -19.56 6.56
CA ILE A 126 -15.13 -20.28 7.75
C ILE A 126 -16.47 -19.71 8.22
N GLN A 127 -16.60 -18.38 8.30
CA GLN A 127 -17.85 -17.73 8.70
C GLN A 127 -18.99 -18.02 7.73
N ASN A 128 -18.72 -18.06 6.42
CA ASN A 128 -19.72 -18.41 5.43
C ASN A 128 -20.16 -19.88 5.53
N GLU A 129 -19.25 -20.79 5.85
CA GLU A 129 -19.59 -22.19 6.10
C GLU A 129 -20.49 -22.32 7.33
N GLN A 130 -20.13 -21.68 8.44
CA GLN A 130 -20.94 -21.63 9.66
C GLN A 130 -22.34 -21.05 9.42
N LEU A 131 -22.42 -19.92 8.70
CA LEU A 131 -23.71 -19.29 8.37
C LEU A 131 -24.56 -20.16 7.43
N LYS A 132 -23.94 -20.96 6.56
CA LYS A 132 -24.69 -21.92 5.72
C LYS A 132 -25.28 -23.03 6.57
N GLU A 133 -24.49 -23.62 7.47
CA GLU A 133 -24.96 -24.66 8.40
C GLU A 133 -26.10 -24.15 9.29
N GLU A 134 -25.94 -22.96 9.89
CA GLU A 134 -26.98 -22.34 10.72
C GLU A 134 -28.27 -22.08 9.93
N ASN A 135 -28.16 -21.63 8.68
CA ASN A 135 -29.32 -21.38 7.82
C ASN A 135 -30.02 -22.67 7.39
N GLU A 136 -29.29 -23.77 7.19
CA GLU A 136 -29.88 -25.08 6.95
C GLU A 136 -30.64 -25.59 8.19
N GLN A 137 -30.06 -25.46 9.38
CA GLN A 137 -30.72 -25.82 10.63
C GLN A 137 -32.02 -25.02 10.85
N LEU A 138 -31.96 -23.69 10.65
CA LEU A 138 -33.15 -22.83 10.79
C LEU A 138 -34.24 -23.17 9.78
N LYS A 139 -33.88 -23.59 8.55
CA LYS A 139 -34.86 -24.07 7.57
C LYS A 139 -35.56 -25.34 8.03
N GLU A 140 -34.81 -26.30 8.56
CA GLU A 140 -35.38 -27.54 9.09
C GLU A 140 -36.29 -27.29 10.29
N GLU A 141 -35.87 -26.42 11.22
CA GLU A 141 -36.71 -26.02 12.36
C GLU A 141 -37.99 -25.32 11.91
N ASN A 142 -37.91 -24.45 10.92
CA ASN A 142 -39.07 -23.74 10.39
C ASN A 142 -40.06 -24.72 9.72
N ILE A 143 -39.59 -25.72 8.98
CA ILE A 143 -40.44 -26.77 8.42
C ILE A 143 -41.18 -27.53 9.54
N LYS A 144 -40.46 -27.96 10.58
CA LYS A 144 -41.07 -28.65 11.74
C LYS A 144 -42.14 -27.79 12.43
N LEU A 145 -41.88 -26.49 12.60
CA LEU A 145 -42.82 -25.56 13.21
C LEU A 145 -44.07 -25.32 12.33
N ILE A 146 -43.91 -25.30 11.01
CA ILE A 146 -45.04 -25.23 10.07
C ILE A 146 -45.92 -26.48 10.20
N GLU A 147 -45.31 -27.67 10.17
CA GLU A 147 -46.04 -28.94 10.32
C GLU A 147 -46.77 -29.05 11.67
N GLN A 148 -46.11 -28.63 12.76
CA GLN A 148 -46.74 -28.56 14.08
C GLN A 148 -47.91 -27.58 14.11
N ASN A 149 -47.76 -26.39 13.53
CA ASN A 149 -48.83 -25.40 13.44
C ASN A 149 -50.02 -25.90 12.63
N GLU A 150 -49.80 -26.60 11.51
CA GLU A 150 -50.88 -27.22 10.74
C GLU A 150 -51.61 -28.30 11.55
N THR A 151 -50.86 -29.11 12.29
CA THR A 151 -51.42 -30.14 13.19
C THR A 151 -52.31 -29.50 14.26
N TYR A 152 -51.84 -28.43 14.91
CA TYR A 152 -52.63 -27.70 15.90
C TYR A 152 -53.87 -27.05 15.30
N LYS A 153 -53.77 -26.44 14.10
CA LYS A 153 -54.92 -25.88 13.39
C LYS A 153 -55.98 -26.95 13.11
N ASN A 154 -55.58 -28.10 12.57
CA ASN A 154 -56.50 -29.19 12.28
C ASN A 154 -57.21 -29.68 13.55
N ARG A 155 -56.45 -29.84 14.64
CA ARG A 155 -57.03 -30.26 15.93
C ARG A 155 -58.01 -29.24 16.51
N ILE A 156 -57.72 -27.94 16.38
CA ILE A 156 -58.65 -26.87 16.79
C ILE A 156 -59.93 -26.91 15.95
N CYS A 157 -59.83 -27.12 14.63
CA CYS A 157 -60.98 -27.26 13.75
C CYS A 157 -61.86 -28.47 14.13
N GLU A 158 -61.24 -29.63 14.41
CA GLU A 158 -61.94 -30.83 14.86
C GLU A 158 -62.68 -30.61 16.18
N LEU A 159 -62.01 -30.03 17.18
CA LEU A 159 -62.62 -29.72 18.48
C LEU A 159 -63.78 -28.71 18.33
N SER A 160 -63.60 -27.68 17.50
CA SER A 160 -64.66 -26.69 17.23
C SER A 160 -65.89 -27.34 16.61
N ARG A 161 -65.69 -28.31 15.69
CA ARG A 161 -66.79 -29.07 15.08
C ARG A 161 -67.53 -29.91 16.12
N ILE A 162 -66.79 -30.62 16.99
CA ILE A 162 -67.38 -31.44 18.06
C ILE A 162 -68.25 -30.58 18.99
N ILE A 163 -67.73 -29.44 19.45
CA ILE A 163 -68.47 -28.52 20.33
C ILE A 163 -69.75 -28.04 19.65
N TYR A 164 -69.68 -27.65 18.37
CA TYR A 164 -70.85 -27.20 17.63
C TYR A 164 -71.92 -28.31 17.47
N GLU A 165 -71.51 -29.54 17.20
CA GLU A 165 -72.42 -30.69 17.10
C GLU A 165 -73.05 -31.09 18.46
N GLU A 166 -72.33 -30.92 19.57
CA GLU A 166 -72.87 -31.10 20.92
C GLU A 166 -73.87 -30.00 21.29
N ASP A 167 -73.57 -28.74 20.98
CA ASP A 167 -74.48 -27.61 21.19
C ASP A 167 -75.80 -27.75 20.44
N ILE A 168 -75.76 -28.26 19.19
CA ILE A 168 -76.98 -28.55 18.42
C ILE A 168 -77.80 -29.64 19.09
N ARG A 169 -77.16 -30.73 19.53
CA ARG A 169 -77.85 -31.84 20.20
C ARG A 169 -78.53 -31.39 21.48
N ASN A 170 -77.84 -30.56 22.28
CA ASN A 170 -78.37 -30.04 23.54
C ASN A 170 -79.51 -29.03 23.36
N LYS A 171 -79.64 -28.37 22.21
CA LYS A 171 -80.76 -27.45 21.91
C LYS A 171 -82.02 -28.15 21.37
N HIS A 172 -81.93 -29.43 21.03
CA HIS A 172 -83.02 -30.22 20.45
C HIS A 172 -83.45 -31.42 21.32
N CYS A 173 -82.97 -31.49 22.57
CA CYS A 173 -83.56 -32.29 23.66
C CYS A 173 -84.30 -31.37 24.64
#